data_AF-A0A495SLE7-F1
#
_entry.id   AF-A0A495SLE7-F1
#
_cell.length_a   1.000
_cell.length_b   1.000
_cell.length_c   1.000
_cell.angle_alpha   90.00
_cell.angle_beta   90.00
_cell.angle_gamma   90.00
#
_symmetry.space_group_name_H-M   'P 1'
#
loop_
_entity.id
_entity.type
_entity.pdbx_description
1 polymer ?
#
loop_
_entity_poly.entity_id
_entity_poly.type
_entity_poly.pdbx_seq_one_letter_code
_entity_poly.pdbx_strand_id
1 'polypeptide(L)'
;MKTFQITKEQISKIYACSNSGWLNEKLKEWWPEAFNTELQVGNWYKSKSNNIAFYQGEGVLTFGINELRGWIESPNWFNEFNITKHNCRPATKDEVRTALIAEAKRRGIKSGSCLKTPKNFGNGKFSDGLFLKRDSEFEFDWNDLRIRSATIEGSAAVIFKDGVWAEIIQEKEVTMEEISEKFGVPLLGLKIVNNSKS
;
A
#
# COMPACT_ATOMS: atom_id res chain seq x y z
N MET A 1 44.97 26.69 -15.95
CA MET A 1 43.60 26.56 -16.50
C MET A 1 42.62 26.73 -15.36
N LYS A 2 41.54 27.51 -15.52
CA LYS A 2 40.46 27.57 -14.53
C LYS A 2 39.45 26.47 -14.89
N THR A 3 39.12 25.63 -13.93
CA THR A 3 38.06 24.63 -14.06
C THR A 3 36.77 25.22 -13.52
N PHE A 4 35.70 25.15 -14.29
CA PHE A 4 34.36 25.53 -13.86
C PHE A 4 33.57 24.26 -13.52
N GLN A 5 32.85 24.27 -12.39
CA GLN A 5 31.96 23.18 -11.98
C GLN A 5 30.51 23.63 -12.14
N ILE A 6 29.65 22.73 -12.61
CA ILE A 6 28.20 22.92 -12.72
C ILE A 6 27.49 21.93 -11.80
N THR A 7 26.45 22.37 -11.08
CA THR A 7 25.71 21.51 -10.14
C THR A 7 24.50 20.83 -10.80
N LYS A 8 23.98 19.76 -10.17
CA LYS A 8 22.75 19.08 -10.58
C LYS A 8 21.55 20.04 -10.63
N GLU A 9 21.45 20.98 -9.69
CA GLU A 9 20.40 22.00 -9.68
C GLU A 9 20.54 22.97 -10.85
N GLN A 10 21.76 23.36 -11.23
CA GLN A 10 22.00 24.22 -12.38
C GLN A 10 21.61 23.51 -13.68
N ILE A 11 22.02 22.25 -13.86
CA ILE A 11 21.64 21.42 -15.01
C ILE A 11 20.10 21.27 -15.08
N SER A 12 19.47 20.99 -13.93
CA SER A 12 18.00 20.85 -13.82
C SER A 12 17.26 22.13 -14.21
N LYS A 13 17.77 23.30 -13.78
CA LYS A 13 17.20 24.61 -14.15
C LYS A 13 17.32 24.88 -15.65
N ILE A 14 18.48 24.60 -16.26
CA ILE A 14 18.68 24.76 -17.71
C ILE A 14 17.71 23.85 -18.46
N TYR A 15 17.59 22.58 -18.05
CA TYR A 15 16.65 21.63 -18.66
C TYR A 15 15.19 22.10 -18.55
N ALA A 16 14.76 22.60 -17.39
CA ALA A 16 13.40 23.08 -17.16
C ALA A 16 13.06 24.35 -17.95
N CYS A 17 14.03 25.22 -18.21
CA CYS A 17 13.84 26.46 -18.98
C CYS A 17 14.08 26.30 -20.48
N SER A 18 14.55 25.13 -20.93
CA SER A 18 14.88 24.86 -22.33
C SER A 18 13.64 24.45 -23.12
N ASN A 19 13.34 25.20 -24.19
CA ASN A 19 12.37 24.81 -25.21
C ASN A 19 13.02 24.05 -26.38
N SER A 20 14.30 23.68 -26.27
CA SER A 20 15.07 23.02 -27.33
C SER A 20 15.22 21.52 -27.07
N GLY A 21 14.65 20.70 -27.95
CA GLY A 21 14.81 19.25 -27.91
C GLY A 21 16.28 18.82 -27.99
N TRP A 22 17.05 19.45 -28.88
CA TRP A 22 18.48 19.19 -29.04
C TRP A 22 19.29 19.45 -27.76
N LEU A 23 19.03 20.57 -27.08
CA LEU A 23 19.72 20.89 -25.83
C LEU A 23 19.34 19.88 -24.74
N ASN A 24 18.07 19.50 -24.66
CA ASN A 24 17.59 18.53 -23.68
C ASN A 24 18.18 17.13 -23.89
N GLU A 25 18.42 16.74 -25.14
CA GLU A 25 19.16 15.52 -25.48
C GLU A 25 20.63 15.62 -25.05
N LYS A 26 21.31 16.74 -25.38
CA LYS A 26 22.71 16.94 -25.01
C LYS A 26 22.96 17.03 -23.52
N LEU A 27 22.06 17.65 -22.75
CA LEU A 27 22.17 17.69 -21.30
C LEU A 27 22.11 16.27 -20.70
N LYS A 28 21.22 15.41 -21.19
CA LYS A 28 21.13 14.00 -20.76
C LYS A 28 22.35 13.19 -21.16
N GLU A 29 22.96 13.49 -22.31
CA GLU A 29 24.20 12.86 -22.78
C GLU A 29 25.42 13.30 -21.94
N TRP A 30 25.53 14.60 -21.64
CA TRP A 30 26.67 15.18 -20.95
C TRP A 30 26.65 14.97 -19.44
N TRP A 31 25.47 14.97 -18.83
CA TRP A 31 25.29 14.81 -17.37
C TRP A 31 24.14 13.85 -17.04
N PRO A 32 24.23 12.57 -17.44
CA PRO A 32 23.18 11.59 -17.21
C PRO A 32 22.84 11.44 -15.72
N GLU A 33 23.84 11.55 -14.83
CA GLU A 33 23.67 11.50 -13.37
C GLU A 33 22.80 12.63 -12.81
N ALA A 34 22.75 13.78 -13.47
CA ALA A 34 21.88 14.89 -13.06
C ALA A 34 20.39 14.57 -13.23
N PHE A 35 20.06 13.57 -14.05
CA PHE A 35 18.69 13.11 -14.32
C PHE A 35 18.34 11.79 -13.65
N ASN A 36 19.28 11.22 -12.89
CA ASN A 36 19.04 9.99 -12.14
C ASN A 36 18.38 10.30 -10.80
N THR A 37 17.33 9.54 -10.50
CA THR A 37 16.73 9.48 -9.17
C THR A 37 17.65 8.70 -8.24
N GLU A 38 18.02 9.31 -7.12
CA GLU A 38 18.71 8.62 -6.03
C GLU A 38 17.69 7.80 -5.24
N LEU A 39 17.85 6.47 -5.31
CA LEU A 39 17.00 5.54 -4.58
C LEU A 39 17.42 5.47 -3.12
N GLN A 40 16.47 5.69 -2.22
CA GLN A 40 16.68 5.69 -0.77
C GLN A 40 15.80 4.61 -0.16
N VAL A 41 16.42 3.73 0.63
CA VAL A 41 15.72 2.65 1.34
C VAL A 41 14.61 3.27 2.20
N GLY A 42 13.44 2.67 2.18
CA GLY A 42 12.29 3.15 2.94
C GLY A 42 11.35 4.08 2.16
N ASN A 43 11.62 4.34 0.88
CA ASN A 43 10.79 5.21 0.05
C ASN A 43 10.01 4.46 -1.02
N TRP A 44 8.84 4.99 -1.36
CA TRP A 44 8.05 4.55 -2.50
C TRP A 44 8.47 5.29 -3.77
N TYR A 45 8.52 4.56 -4.88
CA TYR A 45 8.86 5.11 -6.19
C TYR A 45 7.79 4.78 -7.21
N LYS A 46 7.49 5.73 -8.08
CA LYS A 46 6.59 5.57 -9.22
C LYS A 46 7.37 5.65 -10.52
N SER A 47 7.18 4.66 -11.39
CA SER A 47 7.73 4.67 -12.75
C SER A 47 6.84 5.44 -13.72
N LYS A 48 7.39 5.79 -14.88
CA LYS A 48 6.61 6.32 -16.03
C LYS A 48 5.52 5.36 -16.52
N SER A 49 5.70 4.05 -16.32
CA SER A 49 4.71 3.01 -16.69
C SER A 49 3.62 2.83 -15.64
N ASN A 50 3.52 3.68 -14.62
CA ASN A 50 2.57 3.60 -13.50
C ASN A 50 2.78 2.47 -12.49
N ASN A 51 3.90 1.74 -12.56
CA ASN A 51 4.35 0.91 -11.43
C ASN A 51 4.62 1.77 -10.19
N ILE A 52 4.20 1.31 -9.01
CA ILE A 52 4.50 1.92 -7.71
C ILE A 52 5.08 0.84 -6.80
N ALA A 53 6.31 0.98 -6.34
CA ALA A 53 6.94 0.00 -5.45
C ALA A 53 7.74 0.64 -4.33
N PHE A 54 7.82 -0.07 -3.21
CA PHE A 54 8.63 0.30 -2.07
C PHE A 54 10.09 -0.10 -2.32
N TYR A 55 11.06 0.74 -2.00
CA TYR A 55 12.47 0.39 -2.20
C TYR A 55 13.11 -0.08 -0.89
N GLN A 56 13.60 -1.33 -0.88
CA GLN A 56 14.30 -1.93 0.27
C GLN A 56 15.79 -2.16 0.03
N GLY A 57 16.31 -1.76 -1.14
CA GLY A 57 17.66 -2.09 -1.61
C GLY A 57 17.62 -2.97 -2.86
N GLU A 58 18.70 -2.95 -3.62
CA GLU A 58 18.82 -3.76 -4.84
C GLU A 58 18.80 -5.25 -4.53
N GLY A 59 18.04 -6.04 -5.30
CA GLY A 59 17.92 -7.49 -5.13
C GLY A 59 17.18 -7.94 -3.86
N VAL A 60 16.70 -7.00 -3.03
CA VAL A 60 15.91 -7.30 -1.83
C VAL A 60 14.46 -7.52 -2.23
N LEU A 61 13.84 -8.59 -1.69
CA LEU A 61 12.41 -8.83 -1.88
C LEU A 61 11.63 -7.59 -1.44
N THR A 62 10.92 -6.98 -2.37
CA THR A 62 10.08 -5.82 -2.09
C THR A 62 8.69 -5.99 -2.66
N PHE A 63 7.83 -5.02 -2.43
CA PHE A 63 6.43 -5.07 -2.79
C PHE A 63 5.98 -3.80 -3.49
N GLY A 64 4.91 -3.94 -4.26
CA GLY A 64 4.34 -2.84 -5.00
C GLY A 64 3.09 -3.22 -5.77
N ILE A 65 2.63 -2.28 -6.58
CA ILE A 65 1.46 -2.39 -7.44
C ILE A 65 1.91 -2.13 -8.87
N ASN A 66 1.65 -3.09 -9.76
CA ASN A 66 2.11 -2.98 -11.14
C ASN A 66 1.19 -2.11 -12.00
N GLU A 67 1.56 -1.88 -13.26
CA GLU A 67 0.75 -1.09 -14.19
C GLU A 67 -0.67 -1.66 -14.41
N LEU A 68 -0.83 -2.97 -14.20
CA LEU A 68 -2.11 -3.69 -14.26
C LEU A 68 -2.88 -3.65 -12.93
N ARG A 69 -2.44 -2.84 -11.95
CA ARG A 69 -3.03 -2.68 -10.61
C ARG A 69 -3.01 -3.97 -9.77
N GLY A 70 -2.11 -4.89 -10.07
CA GLY A 70 -1.87 -6.10 -9.29
C GLY A 70 -0.78 -5.90 -8.24
N TRP A 71 -1.03 -6.40 -7.04
CA TRP A 71 0.00 -6.50 -5.99
C TRP A 71 1.04 -7.55 -6.35
N ILE A 72 2.32 -7.20 -6.26
CA ILE A 72 3.43 -8.10 -6.54
C ILE A 72 4.50 -7.95 -5.45
N GLU A 73 4.93 -9.08 -4.92
CA GLU A 73 6.13 -9.22 -4.11
C GLU A 73 7.24 -9.82 -4.98
N SER A 74 8.32 -9.07 -5.19
CA SER A 74 9.40 -9.48 -6.08
C SER A 74 10.70 -8.74 -5.75
N PRO A 75 11.87 -9.41 -5.80
CA PRO A 75 13.17 -8.72 -5.74
C PRO A 75 13.49 -7.93 -7.02
N ASN A 76 12.70 -8.15 -8.09
CA ASN A 76 12.95 -7.62 -9.43
C ASN A 76 12.14 -6.35 -9.73
N TRP A 77 11.60 -5.67 -8.71
CA TRP A 77 10.91 -4.39 -8.89
C TRP A 77 11.84 -3.30 -9.43
N PHE A 78 13.09 -3.29 -8.96
CA PHE A 78 14.08 -2.28 -9.31
C PHE A 78 15.11 -2.88 -10.28
N ASN A 79 14.69 -3.05 -11.53
CA ASN A 79 15.50 -3.61 -12.61
C ASN A 79 15.25 -2.86 -13.93
N GLU A 80 15.93 -3.26 -15.00
CA GLU A 80 15.88 -2.60 -16.32
C GLU A 80 14.47 -2.52 -16.94
N PHE A 81 13.54 -3.40 -16.56
CA PHE A 81 12.22 -3.52 -17.18
C PHE A 81 11.11 -2.84 -16.37
N ASN A 82 11.31 -2.68 -15.06
CA ASN A 82 10.31 -2.15 -14.14
C ASN A 82 10.67 -0.73 -13.71
N ILE A 83 11.18 -0.58 -12.49
CA ILE A 83 11.56 0.71 -11.91
C ILE A 83 13.08 0.87 -11.99
N THR A 84 13.56 1.89 -12.67
CA THR A 84 14.99 2.24 -12.75
C THR A 84 15.21 3.66 -12.25
N LYS A 85 16.44 3.97 -11.82
CA LYS A 85 16.87 5.34 -11.51
C LYS A 85 16.61 6.35 -12.64
N HIS A 86 16.47 5.89 -13.89
CA HIS A 86 16.23 6.70 -15.08
C HIS A 86 14.74 6.89 -15.42
N ASN A 87 13.86 6.01 -14.93
CA ASN A 87 12.45 6.00 -15.30
C ASN A 87 11.50 6.22 -14.12
N CYS A 88 12.02 6.46 -12.92
CA CYS A 88 11.25 6.63 -11.70
C CYS A 88 11.40 8.01 -11.07
N ARG A 89 10.46 8.31 -10.17
CA ARG A 89 10.53 9.41 -9.20
C ARG A 89 9.97 8.94 -7.86
N PRO A 90 10.22 9.65 -6.74
CA PRO A 90 9.48 9.42 -5.51
C PRO A 90 7.97 9.47 -5.77
N ALA A 91 7.24 8.49 -5.23
CA ALA A 91 5.78 8.49 -5.24
C ALA A 91 5.26 9.50 -4.21
N THR A 92 4.13 10.14 -4.49
CA THR A 92 3.50 11.02 -3.51
C THR A 92 2.72 10.22 -2.47
N LYS A 93 2.46 10.81 -1.30
CA LYS A 93 1.63 10.19 -0.26
C LYS A 93 0.25 9.79 -0.81
N ASP A 94 -0.37 10.63 -1.63
CA ASP A 94 -1.68 10.35 -2.24
C ASP A 94 -1.63 9.21 -3.28
N GLU A 95 -0.55 9.10 -4.05
CA GLU A 95 -0.38 8.00 -5.01
C GLU A 95 -0.31 6.66 -4.30
N VAL A 96 0.49 6.56 -3.24
CA VAL A 96 0.61 5.34 -2.43
C VAL A 96 -0.71 5.05 -1.71
N ARG A 97 -1.33 6.06 -1.08
CA ARG A 97 -2.64 5.94 -0.43
C ARG A 97 -3.69 5.37 -1.38
N THR A 98 -3.80 5.96 -2.57
CA THR A 98 -4.79 5.56 -3.58
C THR A 98 -4.56 4.13 -4.04
N ALA A 99 -3.30 3.76 -4.29
CA ALA A 99 -2.93 2.44 -4.76
C ALA A 99 -3.24 1.37 -3.69
N LEU A 100 -2.88 1.61 -2.42
CA LEU A 100 -3.16 0.68 -1.33
C LEU A 100 -4.65 0.55 -1.02
N ILE A 101 -5.43 1.65 -1.07
CA ILE A 101 -6.90 1.56 -0.91
C ILE A 101 -7.53 0.74 -2.03
N ALA A 102 -7.06 0.92 -3.28
CA ALA A 102 -7.54 0.13 -4.41
C ALA A 102 -7.24 -1.36 -4.23
N GLU A 103 -6.03 -1.70 -3.76
CA GLU A 103 -5.64 -3.08 -3.47
C GLU A 103 -6.44 -3.68 -2.30
N ALA A 104 -6.67 -2.92 -1.23
CA ALA A 104 -7.52 -3.33 -0.12
C ALA A 104 -8.93 -3.73 -0.60
N LYS A 105 -9.53 -2.89 -1.45
CA LYS A 105 -10.84 -3.16 -2.06
C LYS A 105 -10.80 -4.38 -2.98
N ARG A 106 -9.75 -4.55 -3.79
CA ARG A 106 -9.57 -5.71 -4.67
C ARG A 106 -9.48 -7.02 -3.89
N ARG A 107 -8.88 -6.99 -2.70
CA ARG A 107 -8.83 -8.12 -1.76
C ARG A 107 -10.18 -8.44 -1.12
N GLY A 108 -11.19 -7.59 -1.29
CA GLY A 108 -12.53 -7.77 -0.74
C GLY A 108 -12.76 -7.10 0.61
N ILE A 109 -11.85 -6.23 1.06
CA ILE A 109 -12.02 -5.46 2.29
C ILE A 109 -13.10 -4.40 2.05
N LYS A 110 -14.25 -4.57 2.73
CA LYS A 110 -15.43 -3.71 2.63
C LYS A 110 -16.19 -3.70 3.95
N SER A 111 -17.17 -2.82 4.11
CA SER A 111 -18.10 -2.88 5.24
C SER A 111 -18.73 -4.28 5.35
N GLY A 112 -18.74 -4.82 6.56
CA GLY A 112 -19.15 -6.18 6.89
C GLY A 112 -18.01 -7.20 6.88
N SER A 113 -16.83 -6.89 6.32
CA SER A 113 -15.71 -7.83 6.35
C SER A 113 -15.22 -8.04 7.79
N CYS A 114 -14.94 -9.31 8.11
CA CYS A 114 -14.28 -9.75 9.31
C CYS A 114 -12.78 -9.90 9.05
N LEU A 115 -11.94 -9.19 9.80
CA LEU A 115 -10.49 -9.14 9.54
C LEU A 115 -9.68 -9.84 10.63
N LYS A 116 -8.62 -10.52 10.19
CA LYS A 116 -7.53 -11.02 11.02
C LYS A 116 -6.27 -10.21 10.73
N THR A 117 -5.80 -9.48 11.73
CA THR A 117 -4.58 -8.69 11.62
C THR A 117 -3.38 -9.49 12.13
N PRO A 118 -2.21 -9.45 11.46
CA PRO A 118 -0.99 -10.05 11.96
C PRO A 118 -0.66 -9.56 13.38
N LYS A 119 -0.21 -10.48 14.25
CA LYS A 119 0.14 -10.19 15.66
C LYS A 119 1.19 -9.08 15.82
N ASN A 120 1.95 -8.84 14.77
CA ASN A 120 3.12 -7.97 14.73
C ASN A 120 2.74 -6.48 14.50
N PHE A 121 1.45 -6.18 14.30
CA PHE A 121 1.01 -4.83 13.93
C PHE A 121 0.94 -3.83 15.11
N GLY A 122 1.20 -4.28 16.34
CA GLY A 122 1.35 -3.43 17.54
C GLY A 122 0.14 -3.50 18.49
N ASN A 123 0.31 -2.93 19.70
CA ASN A 123 -0.50 -3.09 20.94
C ASN A 123 -2.01 -2.73 20.90
N GLY A 124 -2.64 -2.65 19.74
CA GLY A 124 -4.10 -2.63 19.67
C GLY A 124 -4.66 -4.00 20.06
N LYS A 125 -5.66 -4.03 20.96
CA LYS A 125 -6.40 -5.24 21.36
C LYS A 125 -7.27 -5.80 20.21
N PHE A 126 -6.69 -6.07 19.06
CA PHE A 126 -7.40 -6.70 17.95
C PHE A 126 -6.72 -8.02 17.62
N SER A 127 -6.97 -8.97 18.51
CA SER A 127 -7.05 -10.39 18.19
C SER A 127 -8.25 -10.60 17.27
N ASP A 128 -8.03 -11.27 16.14
CA ASP A 128 -9.00 -11.95 15.27
C ASP A 128 -10.46 -11.45 15.33
N GLY A 129 -10.95 -10.89 14.22
CA GLY A 129 -12.39 -10.75 13.97
C GLY A 129 -12.96 -9.33 14.04
N LEU A 130 -12.23 -8.31 13.56
CA LEU A 130 -12.79 -6.97 13.46
C LEU A 130 -13.84 -6.89 12.34
N PHE A 131 -15.05 -6.45 12.67
CA PHE A 131 -16.12 -6.16 11.72
C PHE A 131 -16.10 -4.69 11.27
N LEU A 132 -16.02 -4.48 9.95
CA LEU A 132 -16.07 -3.14 9.37
C LEU A 132 -17.52 -2.62 9.31
N LYS A 133 -17.82 -1.41 9.77
CA LYS A 133 -19.16 -0.79 9.62
C LYS A 133 -19.30 -0.04 8.29
N ARG A 134 -20.53 0.34 7.93
CA ARG A 134 -20.79 1.37 6.90
C ARG A 134 -20.06 2.66 7.31
N ASP A 135 -19.51 3.35 6.31
CA ASP A 135 -18.81 4.64 6.46
C ASP A 135 -17.43 4.58 7.16
N SER A 136 -16.74 3.44 7.03
CA SER A 136 -15.36 3.35 7.54
C SER A 136 -14.39 4.16 6.67
N GLU A 137 -13.66 5.09 7.28
CA GLU A 137 -12.66 5.92 6.61
C GLU A 137 -11.27 5.27 6.64
N PHE A 138 -10.53 5.38 5.51
CA PHE A 138 -9.15 4.94 5.42
C PHE A 138 -8.19 6.03 5.95
N GLU A 139 -7.48 5.68 7.02
CA GLU A 139 -6.36 6.44 7.54
C GLU A 139 -5.06 5.90 6.94
N PHE A 140 -4.17 6.80 6.57
CA PHE A 140 -2.96 6.43 5.85
C PHE A 140 -1.72 7.15 6.36
N ASP A 141 -0.71 6.36 6.69
CA ASP A 141 0.64 6.82 6.93
C ASP A 141 1.68 5.91 6.28
N TRP A 142 1.99 6.20 5.00
CA TRP A 142 3.00 5.52 4.19
C TRP A 142 2.90 3.99 4.14
N ASN A 143 3.58 3.30 5.05
CA ASN A 143 3.54 1.85 5.14
C ASN A 143 2.51 1.35 6.15
N ASP A 144 1.56 2.19 6.56
CA ASP A 144 0.50 1.85 7.49
C ASP A 144 -0.83 2.35 6.90
N LEU A 145 -1.65 1.41 6.44
CA LEU A 145 -3.02 1.70 6.04
C LEU A 145 -3.94 1.13 7.11
N ARG A 146 -4.78 2.00 7.66
CA ARG A 146 -5.77 1.64 8.67
C ARG A 146 -7.17 1.96 8.20
N ILE A 147 -8.12 1.28 8.81
CA ILE A 147 -9.54 1.56 8.65
C ILE A 147 -10.13 1.87 10.02
N ARG A 148 -10.73 3.06 10.16
CA ARG A 148 -11.37 3.46 11.42
C ARG A 148 -12.64 2.64 11.60
N SER A 149 -12.73 1.90 12.70
CA SER A 149 -13.95 1.17 13.05
C SER A 149 -14.84 2.02 13.94
N ALA A 150 -16.11 2.18 13.56
CA ALA A 150 -17.11 2.86 14.38
C ALA A 150 -17.61 2.01 15.57
N THR A 151 -17.04 0.82 15.83
CA THR A 151 -17.46 -0.05 16.96
C THR A 151 -16.83 0.34 18.29
N ILE A 152 -15.64 0.95 18.27
CA ILE A 152 -14.95 1.44 19.48
C ILE A 152 -14.40 2.82 19.11
N GLU A 153 -14.92 3.84 19.78
CA GLU A 153 -14.53 5.22 19.59
C GLU A 153 -13.00 5.37 19.74
N GLY A 154 -12.35 5.91 18.70
CA GLY A 154 -10.89 6.07 18.67
C GLY A 154 -10.08 4.84 18.22
N SER A 155 -10.71 3.74 17.77
CA SER A 155 -9.98 2.57 17.27
C SER A 155 -9.90 2.50 15.74
N ALA A 156 -8.70 2.21 15.23
CA ALA A 156 -8.47 1.91 13.81
C ALA A 156 -7.78 0.55 13.70
N ALA A 157 -8.26 -0.30 12.79
CA ALA A 157 -7.57 -1.54 12.47
C ALA A 157 -6.55 -1.33 11.37
N VAL A 158 -5.36 -1.85 11.58
CA VAL A 158 -4.29 -1.88 10.58
C VAL A 158 -4.62 -2.97 9.58
N ILE A 159 -4.84 -2.60 8.32
CA ILE A 159 -5.19 -3.52 7.23
C ILE A 159 -4.01 -3.80 6.29
N PHE A 160 -3.02 -2.93 6.30
CA PHE A 160 -1.75 -3.13 5.63
C PHE A 160 -0.64 -2.50 6.47
N LYS A 161 0.45 -3.23 6.68
CA LYS A 161 1.66 -2.69 7.30
C LYS A 161 2.93 -3.31 6.74
N ASP A 162 3.87 -2.47 6.32
CA ASP A 162 5.23 -2.86 5.88
C ASP A 162 5.24 -4.04 4.89
N GLY A 163 4.34 -4.02 3.91
CA GLY A 163 4.22 -5.07 2.88
C GLY A 163 3.25 -6.19 3.21
N VAL A 164 2.77 -6.27 4.45
CA VAL A 164 1.90 -7.34 4.92
C VAL A 164 0.44 -6.87 4.92
N TRP A 165 -0.45 -7.69 4.39
CA TRP A 165 -1.89 -7.44 4.38
C TRP A 165 -2.60 -8.19 5.52
N ALA A 166 -3.67 -7.60 6.04
CA ALA A 166 -4.62 -8.33 6.89
C ALA A 166 -5.37 -9.39 6.07
N GLU A 167 -5.74 -10.48 6.74
CA GLU A 167 -6.51 -11.58 6.13
C GLU A 167 -8.01 -11.33 6.34
N ILE A 168 -8.82 -11.63 5.33
CA ILE A 168 -10.28 -11.66 5.48
C ILE A 168 -10.66 -13.04 6.00
N ILE A 169 -11.29 -13.09 7.17
CA ILE A 169 -11.89 -14.31 7.68
C ILE A 169 -13.21 -14.50 6.95
N GLN A 170 -13.32 -15.59 6.18
CA GLN A 170 -14.62 -15.97 5.64
C GLN A 170 -15.51 -16.44 6.79
N GLU A 171 -16.67 -15.80 6.93
CA GLU A 171 -17.70 -16.30 7.83
C GLU A 171 -18.17 -17.65 7.30
N LYS A 172 -17.93 -18.71 8.08
CA LYS A 172 -18.59 -19.99 7.85
C LYS A 172 -20.04 -19.80 8.27
N GLU A 173 -20.98 -19.98 7.34
CA GLU A 173 -22.37 -20.19 7.71
C GLU A 173 -22.43 -21.45 8.61
N VAL A 174 -22.71 -21.23 9.89
CA VAL A 174 -22.88 -22.31 10.86
C VAL A 174 -24.37 -22.61 10.98
N THR A 175 -24.72 -23.90 10.93
CA THR A 175 -26.11 -24.29 11.11
C THR A 175 -26.48 -24.25 12.59
N MET A 176 -27.79 -24.18 12.88
CA MET A 176 -28.26 -24.22 14.27
C MET A 176 -27.90 -25.54 14.95
N GLU A 177 -27.82 -26.63 14.18
CA GLU A 177 -27.37 -27.95 14.62
C GLU A 177 -25.90 -27.91 15.05
N GLU A 178 -25.03 -27.31 14.24
CA GLU A 178 -23.61 -27.15 14.58
C GLU A 178 -23.41 -26.29 15.84
N ILE A 179 -24.23 -25.24 16.02
CA ILE A 179 -24.22 -24.42 17.24
C ILE A 179 -24.71 -25.22 18.44
N SER A 180 -25.83 -25.94 18.29
CA SER A 180 -26.42 -26.81 19.32
C SER A 180 -25.41 -27.84 19.81
N GLU A 181 -24.71 -28.50 18.89
CA GLU A 181 -23.68 -29.50 19.19
C GLU A 181 -22.45 -28.87 19.87
N LYS A 182 -21.92 -27.77 19.33
CA LYS A 182 -20.72 -27.11 19.87
C LYS A 182 -20.91 -26.58 21.29
N PHE A 183 -22.09 -26.04 21.59
CA PHE A 183 -22.37 -25.40 22.87
C PHE A 183 -23.20 -26.26 23.83
N GLY A 184 -23.54 -27.50 23.43
CA GLY A 184 -24.30 -28.43 24.26
C GLY A 184 -25.71 -27.93 24.64
N VAL A 185 -26.32 -27.10 23.79
CA VAL A 185 -27.62 -26.47 24.03
C VAL A 185 -28.65 -27.01 23.06
N PRO A 186 -29.85 -27.45 23.52
CA PRO A 186 -30.88 -27.96 22.63
C PRO A 186 -31.33 -26.91 21.61
N LEU A 187 -31.59 -27.33 20.36
CA LEU A 187 -32.11 -26.48 19.28
C LEU A 187 -33.32 -25.64 19.70
N LEU A 188 -34.25 -26.23 20.46
CA LEU A 188 -35.46 -25.56 20.98
C LEU A 188 -35.17 -24.40 21.94
N GLY A 189 -33.99 -24.36 22.55
CA GLY A 189 -33.55 -23.30 23.46
C GLY A 189 -32.82 -22.14 22.76
N LEU A 190 -32.46 -22.29 21.48
CA LEU A 190 -31.73 -21.26 20.74
C LEU A 190 -32.71 -20.28 20.08
N LYS A 191 -32.46 -18.98 20.26
CA LYS A 191 -33.18 -17.90 19.59
C LYS A 191 -32.17 -16.95 18.94
N ILE A 192 -32.33 -16.66 17.65
CA ILE A 192 -31.57 -15.62 16.97
C ILE A 192 -32.11 -14.27 17.45
N VAL A 193 -31.28 -13.50 18.16
CA VAL A 193 -31.61 -12.14 18.56
C VAL A 193 -30.97 -11.19 17.54
N ASN A 194 -31.75 -10.76 16.55
CA ASN A 194 -31.31 -9.74 15.62
C ASN A 194 -31.30 -8.38 16.33
N ASN A 195 -30.12 -7.91 16.75
CA ASN A 195 -29.93 -6.55 17.24
C ASN A 195 -29.88 -5.57 16.04
N SER A 196 -30.99 -5.44 15.32
CA SER A 196 -31.20 -4.32 14.41
C SER A 196 -31.50 -3.07 15.24
N LYS A 197 -30.45 -2.32 15.60
CA LYS A 197 -30.61 -0.96 16.13
C LYS A 197 -30.91 -0.01 14.97
N SER A 198 -32.11 0.57 15.06
CA SER A 198 -32.59 1.79 14.41
C SER A 198 -31.60 2.93 14.39
#